data_AF-A0A147F9V2-F1
#
_entry.id   AF-A0A147F9V2-F1
#
_cell.length_a   1.000
_cell.length_b   1.000
_cell.length_c   1.000
_cell.angle_alpha   90.00
_cell.angle_beta   90.00
_cell.angle_gamma   90.00
#
_symmetry.space_group_name_H-M   'P 1'
#
loop_
_entity.id
_entity.type
_entity.pdbx_description
1 polymer ?
#
loop_
_entity_poly.entity_id
_entity_poly.type
_entity_poly.pdbx_seq_one_letter_code
_entity_poly.pdbx_strand_id
1 'polypeptide(L)'
;MSDAEGRPTVELPEAVLALLAAADADTLLRDAESLATGLADAGWTPDVESGRFAAGDWDLLSSAWAPNLSVFFEGEEDEVRVRAQAVASFLTSRTDRWAFHTEGDDWSRWPLDDVRWTEGDWMAAHPLEWRGGGVVISLYLQPDYRPGKILAPANLHVGVDRADTPPEGLPRDDERARRVVRDGSVVDRWFLAGEHDLPDDVITALENDPDSRVRVAAESERWYRERTIIGPPPTVDEDGPGHGHEQPPARFAPR
;
A
#
# COMPACT_ATOMS: atom_id res chain seq x y z
N MET A 1 20.24 -19.78 -4.67
CA MET A 1 20.17 -21.24 -4.42
C MET A 1 18.85 -21.72 -5.01
N SER A 2 18.78 -22.88 -5.64
CA SER A 2 17.49 -23.46 -6.06
C SER A 2 17.06 -24.49 -5.03
N ASP A 3 15.76 -24.58 -4.79
CA ASP A 3 15.18 -25.66 -4.00
C ASP A 3 15.26 -27.01 -4.75
N ALA A 4 14.78 -28.08 -4.10
CA ALA A 4 14.85 -29.45 -4.63
C ALA A 4 14.10 -29.65 -5.97
N GLU A 5 13.38 -28.63 -6.45
CA GLU A 5 12.64 -28.62 -7.72
C GLU A 5 13.25 -27.66 -8.76
N GLY A 6 14.40 -27.04 -8.49
CA GLY A 6 15.08 -26.17 -9.45
C GLY A 6 14.49 -24.76 -9.55
N ARG A 7 13.59 -24.36 -8.65
CA ARG A 7 13.00 -23.00 -8.67
C ARG A 7 14.02 -22.01 -8.08
N PRO A 8 14.22 -20.83 -8.68
CA PRO A 8 15.00 -19.79 -8.03
C PRO A 8 14.28 -19.36 -6.75
N THR A 9 14.88 -19.60 -5.57
CA THR A 9 14.36 -19.00 -4.34
C THR A 9 14.68 -17.51 -4.36
N VAL A 10 13.67 -16.69 -4.65
CA VAL A 10 13.76 -15.26 -4.38
C VAL A 10 13.50 -15.05 -2.90
N GLU A 11 14.44 -14.41 -2.23
CA GLU A 11 14.25 -13.96 -0.86
C GLU A 11 13.44 -12.65 -0.91
N LEU A 12 12.31 -12.63 -0.20
CA LEU A 12 11.58 -11.39 0.05
C LEU A 12 12.44 -10.45 0.90
N PRO A 13 12.34 -9.12 0.70
CA PRO A 13 13.02 -8.18 1.59
C PRO A 13 12.61 -8.42 3.06
N GLU A 14 13.57 -8.22 3.96
CA GLU A 14 13.34 -8.37 5.40
C GLU A 14 12.15 -7.53 5.88
N ALA A 15 11.97 -6.34 5.30
CA ALA A 15 10.86 -5.45 5.64
C ALA A 15 9.47 -6.02 5.31
N VAL A 16 9.34 -6.75 4.22
CA VAL A 16 8.09 -7.43 3.84
C VAL A 16 7.82 -8.60 4.79
N LEU A 17 8.85 -9.40 5.09
CA LEU A 17 8.74 -10.53 6.01
C LEU A 17 8.39 -10.08 7.44
N ALA A 18 9.05 -9.03 7.93
CA ALA A 18 8.80 -8.44 9.25
C ALA A 18 7.38 -7.90 9.35
N LEU A 19 6.91 -7.17 8.33
CA LEU A 19 5.54 -6.68 8.25
C LEU A 19 4.52 -7.82 8.33
N LEU A 20 4.65 -8.84 7.47
CA LEU A 20 3.75 -9.99 7.44
C LEU A 20 3.79 -10.80 8.74
N ALA A 21 4.87 -10.71 9.52
CA ALA A 21 4.96 -11.32 10.84
C ALA A 21 4.30 -10.49 11.96
N ALA A 22 4.33 -9.17 11.82
CA ALA A 22 3.71 -8.24 12.77
C ALA A 22 2.19 -8.07 12.54
N ALA A 23 1.67 -8.41 11.36
CA ALA A 23 0.27 -8.21 10.96
C ALA A 23 -0.74 -8.81 11.95
N ASP A 24 -1.40 -7.95 12.73
CA ASP A 24 -2.35 -8.29 13.79
C ASP A 24 -3.21 -7.06 14.14
N ALA A 25 -4.49 -7.29 14.45
CA ALA A 25 -5.47 -6.22 14.62
C ALA A 25 -5.30 -5.43 15.92
N ASP A 26 -4.80 -6.07 16.97
CA ASP A 26 -4.68 -5.45 18.29
C ASP A 26 -3.29 -4.87 18.54
N THR A 27 -2.38 -5.01 17.57
CA THR A 27 -1.04 -4.42 17.61
C THR A 27 -0.81 -3.51 16.42
N LEU A 28 -0.38 -4.05 15.26
CA LEU A 28 -0.03 -3.25 14.08
C LEU A 28 -1.21 -2.38 13.60
N LEU A 29 -2.40 -2.97 13.46
CA LEU A 29 -3.60 -2.26 12.96
C LEU A 29 -4.49 -1.69 14.09
N ARG A 30 -3.91 -1.39 15.25
CA ARG A 30 -4.66 -0.87 16.41
C ARG A 30 -5.04 0.60 16.26
N ASP A 31 -4.05 1.42 15.91
CA ASP A 31 -4.17 2.88 15.76
C ASP A 31 -3.02 3.43 14.90
N ALA A 32 -3.09 4.71 14.53
CA ALA A 32 -2.12 5.37 13.66
C ALA A 32 -0.67 5.28 14.18
N GLU A 33 -0.49 5.44 15.49
CA GLU A 33 0.82 5.39 16.15
C GLU A 33 1.41 3.97 16.12
N SER A 34 0.59 2.96 16.42
CA SER A 34 1.02 1.56 16.35
C SER A 34 1.37 1.15 14.92
N LEU A 35 0.61 1.67 13.95
CA LEU A 35 0.85 1.45 12.53
C LEU A 35 2.19 2.05 12.10
N ALA A 36 2.39 3.35 12.33
CA ALA A 36 3.63 4.04 11.96
C ALA A 36 4.86 3.45 12.66
N THR A 37 4.74 3.14 13.96
CA THR A 37 5.83 2.54 14.74
C THR A 37 6.14 1.13 14.24
N GLY A 38 5.12 0.28 14.05
CA GLY A 38 5.31 -1.08 13.58
C GLY A 38 5.89 -1.15 12.17
N LEU A 39 5.52 -0.21 11.28
CA LEU A 39 6.13 -0.07 9.96
C LEU A 39 7.60 0.34 10.04
N ALA A 40 7.93 1.36 10.85
CA ALA A 40 9.31 1.79 11.06
C ALA A 40 10.19 0.69 11.66
N ASP A 41 9.68 -0.04 12.65
CA ASP A 41 10.37 -1.18 13.28
C ASP A 41 10.58 -2.34 12.28
N ALA A 42 9.66 -2.52 11.34
CA ALA A 42 9.79 -3.44 10.21
C ALA A 42 10.71 -2.91 9.10
N GLY A 43 11.30 -1.72 9.22
CA GLY A 43 12.24 -1.17 8.24
C GLY A 43 11.61 -0.39 7.08
N TRP A 44 10.32 -0.05 7.18
CA TRP A 44 9.66 0.84 6.22
C TRP A 44 9.95 2.30 6.55
N THR A 45 10.30 3.08 5.53
CA THR A 45 10.58 4.51 5.70
C THR A 45 9.36 5.32 5.25
N PRO A 46 8.83 6.24 6.08
CA PRO A 46 7.72 7.10 5.67
C PRO A 46 8.15 8.02 4.52
N ASP A 47 7.29 8.18 3.53
CA ASP A 47 7.43 9.22 2.51
C ASP A 47 6.78 10.52 2.98
N VAL A 48 6.82 11.52 2.11
CA VAL A 48 6.17 12.82 2.33
C VAL A 48 4.65 12.70 2.24
N GLU A 49 4.17 11.89 1.31
CA GLU A 49 2.75 11.59 1.07
C GLU A 49 2.12 10.89 2.28
N SER A 50 0.88 11.26 2.59
CA SER A 50 0.20 10.75 3.78
C SER A 50 0.03 9.24 3.73
N GLY A 51 0.43 8.55 4.79
CA GLY A 51 0.27 7.09 4.89
C GLY A 51 1.12 6.29 3.91
N ARG A 52 2.03 6.94 3.16
CA ARG A 52 2.93 6.24 2.24
C ARG A 52 4.25 5.90 2.91
N PHE A 53 4.73 4.69 2.66
CA PHE A 53 6.04 4.20 3.10
C PHE A 53 6.71 3.45 1.95
N ALA A 54 8.04 3.33 2.01
CA ALA A 54 8.80 2.57 1.04
C ALA A 54 9.91 1.73 1.69
N ALA A 55 10.23 0.61 1.06
CA ALA A 55 11.34 -0.26 1.42
C ALA A 55 11.95 -0.89 0.15
N GLY A 56 13.06 -0.32 -0.34
CA GLY A 56 13.69 -0.79 -1.58
C GLY A 56 12.82 -0.50 -2.82
N ASP A 57 12.47 -1.56 -3.54
CA ASP A 57 11.57 -1.59 -4.71
C ASP A 57 10.09 -1.80 -4.34
N TRP A 58 9.74 -1.74 -3.04
CA TRP A 58 8.38 -1.90 -2.54
C TRP A 58 7.81 -0.58 -2.04
N ASP A 59 6.56 -0.35 -2.40
CA ASP A 59 5.74 0.76 -1.92
C ASP A 59 4.64 0.24 -0.99
N LEU A 60 4.25 1.05 -0.02
CA LEU A 60 3.18 0.74 0.91
C LEU A 60 2.31 1.96 1.10
N LEU A 61 1.00 1.78 0.94
CA LEU A 61 -0.01 2.76 1.29
C LEU A 61 -0.79 2.27 2.51
N SER A 62 -1.08 3.18 3.43
CA SER A 62 -1.77 2.87 4.66
C SER A 62 -2.80 3.92 5.01
N SER A 63 -3.92 3.49 5.57
CA SER A 63 -4.91 4.37 6.19
C SER A 63 -4.91 4.16 7.69
N ALA A 64 -5.19 5.21 8.45
CA ALA A 64 -5.40 5.13 9.90
C ALA A 64 -6.89 5.17 10.30
N TRP A 65 -7.81 5.37 9.35
CA TRP A 65 -9.25 5.29 9.58
C TRP A 65 -9.81 4.06 8.86
N ALA A 66 -10.23 3.10 9.68
CA ALA A 66 -10.03 1.66 9.49
C ALA A 66 -8.56 1.35 9.17
N PRO A 67 -7.69 1.19 10.19
CA PRO A 67 -6.29 0.85 9.98
C PRO A 67 -6.13 -0.33 9.02
N ASN A 68 -5.48 -0.09 7.89
CA ASN A 68 -5.20 -1.09 6.87
C ASN A 68 -3.91 -0.75 6.12
N LEU A 69 -3.37 -1.74 5.42
CA LEU A 69 -2.15 -1.63 4.64
C LEU A 69 -2.37 -2.23 3.25
N SER A 70 -1.80 -1.58 2.25
CA SER A 70 -1.69 -2.09 0.88
C SER A 70 -0.23 -2.00 0.47
N VAL A 71 0.39 -3.15 0.22
CA VAL A 71 1.79 -3.27 -0.16
C VAL A 71 1.89 -3.64 -1.62
N PHE A 72 2.74 -2.94 -2.36
CA PHE A 72 2.87 -3.06 -3.80
C PHE A 72 4.30 -3.39 -4.21
N PHE A 73 4.41 -4.25 -5.22
CA PHE A 73 5.63 -4.46 -5.98
C PHE A 73 5.29 -4.48 -7.46
N GLU A 74 6.02 -3.69 -8.26
CA GLU A 74 5.88 -3.64 -9.72
C GLU A 74 7.16 -4.17 -10.36
N GLY A 75 7.02 -4.95 -11.43
CA GLY A 75 8.15 -5.53 -12.14
C GLY A 75 7.73 -6.34 -13.36
N GLU A 76 8.68 -7.10 -13.91
CA GLU A 76 8.40 -8.05 -14.99
C GLU A 76 7.50 -9.20 -14.47
N GLU A 77 6.66 -9.78 -15.34
CA GLU A 77 5.67 -10.80 -14.92
C GLU A 77 6.29 -11.96 -14.13
N ASP A 78 7.42 -12.51 -14.58
CA ASP A 78 8.08 -13.62 -13.90
C ASP A 78 8.60 -13.21 -12.51
N GLU A 79 9.10 -11.98 -12.38
CA GLU A 79 9.56 -11.44 -11.11
C GLU A 79 8.41 -11.27 -10.11
N VAL A 80 7.26 -10.77 -10.59
CA VAL A 80 6.03 -10.59 -9.82
C VAL A 80 5.50 -11.95 -9.37
N ARG A 81 5.39 -12.92 -10.28
CA ARG A 81 4.93 -14.30 -9.97
C ARG A 81 5.80 -14.96 -8.91
N VAL A 82 7.12 -14.86 -9.03
CA VAL A 82 8.04 -15.48 -8.06
C VAL A 82 7.91 -14.84 -6.68
N ARG A 83 7.86 -13.50 -6.59
CA ARG A 83 7.66 -12.80 -5.30
C ARG A 83 6.30 -13.10 -4.69
N ALA A 84 5.25 -13.19 -5.50
CA ALA A 84 3.91 -13.56 -5.05
C ALA A 84 3.88 -14.98 -4.46
N GLN A 85 4.53 -15.95 -5.11
CA GLN A 85 4.69 -17.30 -4.57
C GLN A 85 5.51 -17.34 -3.28
N ALA A 86 6.53 -16.49 -3.15
CA ALA A 86 7.30 -16.37 -1.91
C ALA A 86 6.45 -15.83 -0.75
N VAL A 87 5.60 -14.82 -1.00
CA VAL A 87 4.64 -14.29 0.00
C VAL A 87 3.65 -15.39 0.42
N ALA A 88 3.03 -16.05 -0.56
CA ALA A 88 2.07 -17.11 -0.31
C ALA A 88 2.70 -18.29 0.47
N SER A 89 3.94 -18.67 0.12
CA SER A 89 4.69 -19.72 0.81
C SER A 89 4.99 -19.34 2.26
N PHE A 90 5.40 -18.10 2.52
CA PHE A 90 5.66 -17.60 3.86
C PHE A 90 4.41 -17.65 4.74
N LEU A 91 3.27 -17.16 4.24
CA LEU A 91 2.00 -17.18 4.97
C LEU A 91 1.50 -18.61 5.22
N THR A 92 1.55 -19.47 4.19
CA THR A 92 1.10 -20.87 4.28
C THR A 92 1.98 -21.72 5.18
N SER A 93 3.27 -21.38 5.34
CA SER A 93 4.17 -22.10 6.25
C SER A 93 3.79 -21.94 7.74
N ARG A 94 3.04 -20.89 8.10
CA ARG A 94 2.68 -20.54 9.48
C ARG A 94 1.25 -20.93 9.80
N THR A 95 0.97 -22.23 9.70
CA THR A 95 -0.36 -22.83 9.93
C THR A 95 -0.87 -22.67 11.37
N ASP A 96 0.02 -22.38 12.32
CA ASP A 96 -0.31 -22.02 13.70
C ASP A 96 -0.91 -20.60 13.82
N ARG A 97 -0.66 -19.75 12.84
CA ARG A 97 -1.09 -18.34 12.82
C ARG A 97 -2.22 -18.09 11.82
N TRP A 98 -2.14 -18.70 10.64
CA TRP A 98 -2.98 -18.35 9.50
C TRP A 98 -3.84 -19.51 9.03
N ALA A 99 -5.13 -19.23 8.85
CA ALA A 99 -6.06 -20.09 8.11
C ALA A 99 -6.15 -19.62 6.66
N PHE A 100 -5.74 -20.48 5.72
CA PHE A 100 -5.77 -20.20 4.29
C PHE A 100 -7.18 -20.39 3.70
N HIS A 101 -7.58 -19.51 2.79
CA HIS A 101 -8.84 -19.55 2.04
C HIS A 101 -8.66 -18.98 0.63
N THR A 102 -9.41 -19.51 -0.34
CA THR A 102 -9.60 -18.88 -1.65
C THR A 102 -10.93 -19.35 -2.24
N GLU A 103 -11.60 -18.47 -2.99
CA GLU A 103 -12.79 -18.81 -3.78
C GLU A 103 -12.44 -19.33 -5.19
N GLY A 104 -11.21 -19.08 -5.64
CA GLY A 104 -10.69 -19.47 -6.95
C GLY A 104 -9.67 -20.61 -6.87
N ASP A 105 -8.80 -20.68 -7.88
CA ASP A 105 -7.72 -21.66 -7.88
C ASP A 105 -6.58 -21.21 -6.95
N ASP A 106 -6.03 -22.17 -6.20
CA ASP A 106 -4.78 -21.96 -5.46
C ASP A 106 -3.59 -21.95 -6.43
N TRP A 107 -3.26 -20.75 -6.90
CA TRP A 107 -2.15 -20.48 -7.81
C TRP A 107 -0.77 -20.45 -7.12
N SER A 108 -0.72 -20.44 -5.79
CA SER A 108 0.53 -20.32 -5.03
C SER A 108 1.52 -21.45 -5.31
N ARG A 109 1.05 -22.56 -5.86
CA ARG A 109 1.85 -23.77 -6.14
C ARG A 109 2.07 -24.04 -7.61
N TRP A 110 1.54 -23.22 -8.51
CA TRP A 110 1.67 -23.45 -9.95
C TRP A 110 3.12 -23.32 -10.40
N PRO A 111 3.56 -24.08 -11.41
CA PRO A 111 4.81 -23.79 -12.12
C PRO A 111 4.79 -22.37 -12.69
N LEU A 112 5.92 -21.67 -12.75
CA LEU A 112 5.99 -20.30 -13.29
C LEU A 112 5.67 -20.24 -14.79
N ASP A 113 5.93 -21.32 -15.52
CA ASP A 113 5.66 -21.51 -16.94
C ASP A 113 4.27 -22.09 -17.22
N ASP A 114 3.42 -22.23 -16.20
CA ASP A 114 2.07 -22.74 -16.35
C ASP A 114 1.23 -21.77 -17.20
N VAL A 115 0.64 -22.28 -18.28
CA VAL A 115 -0.16 -21.49 -19.23
C VAL A 115 -1.30 -20.73 -18.53
N ARG A 116 -1.82 -21.25 -17.41
CA ARG A 116 -2.93 -20.65 -16.68
C ARG A 116 -2.60 -19.26 -16.13
N TRP A 117 -1.32 -18.94 -15.90
CA TRP A 117 -0.88 -17.58 -15.56
C TRP A 117 -1.22 -16.53 -16.63
N THR A 118 -1.50 -16.96 -17.86
CA THR A 118 -1.84 -16.10 -18.99
C THR A 118 -3.32 -16.19 -19.38
N GLU A 119 -4.09 -17.07 -18.73
CA GLU A 119 -5.48 -17.36 -19.08
C GLU A 119 -6.46 -16.61 -18.16
N GLY A 120 -6.75 -15.34 -18.43
CA GLY A 120 -7.94 -14.64 -17.93
C GLY A 120 -7.78 -13.79 -16.65
N ASP A 121 -8.86 -13.09 -16.29
CA ASP A 121 -8.92 -12.04 -15.24
C ASP A 121 -9.04 -12.59 -13.79
N TRP A 122 -8.91 -13.91 -13.59
CA TRP A 122 -9.21 -14.56 -12.31
C TRP A 122 -8.24 -14.17 -11.18
N MET A 123 -7.00 -13.79 -11.51
CA MET A 123 -5.99 -13.36 -10.53
C MET A 123 -6.34 -12.04 -9.84
N ALA A 124 -7.13 -11.18 -10.51
CA ALA A 124 -7.64 -9.95 -9.93
C ALA A 124 -9.00 -10.15 -9.22
N ALA A 125 -9.79 -11.15 -9.64
CA ALA A 125 -11.14 -11.38 -9.12
C ALA A 125 -11.19 -12.30 -7.89
N HIS A 126 -10.22 -13.20 -7.72
CA HIS A 126 -10.19 -14.20 -6.65
C HIS A 126 -8.82 -14.24 -5.96
N PRO A 127 -8.57 -13.37 -4.95
CA PRO A 127 -7.32 -13.37 -4.23
C PRO A 127 -7.10 -14.66 -3.45
N LEU A 128 -5.84 -14.89 -3.09
CA LEU A 128 -5.51 -15.82 -2.00
C LEU A 128 -5.65 -15.08 -0.68
N GLU A 129 -6.34 -15.69 0.29
CA GLU A 129 -6.58 -15.09 1.60
C GLU A 129 -5.98 -15.91 2.75
N TRP A 130 -5.45 -15.20 3.75
CA TRP A 130 -5.04 -15.76 5.03
C TRP A 130 -5.69 -14.99 6.16
N ARG A 131 -6.35 -15.71 7.08
CA ARG A 131 -7.08 -15.12 8.20
C ARG A 131 -6.47 -15.54 9.53
N GLY A 132 -6.28 -14.59 10.44
CA GLY A 132 -5.65 -14.83 11.74
C GLY A 132 -5.39 -13.52 12.49
N GLY A 133 -5.25 -13.54 13.81
CA GLY A 133 -4.92 -12.33 14.59
C GLY A 133 -5.89 -11.15 14.39
N GLY A 134 -7.16 -11.42 14.07
CA GLY A 134 -8.15 -10.38 13.77
C GLY A 134 -7.96 -9.66 12.43
N VAL A 135 -7.05 -10.14 11.56
CA VAL A 135 -6.80 -9.56 10.24
C VAL A 135 -7.08 -10.55 9.10
N VAL A 136 -7.29 -10.00 7.91
CA VAL A 136 -7.33 -10.71 6.63
C VAL A 136 -6.16 -10.20 5.79
N ILE A 137 -5.31 -11.10 5.34
CA ILE A 137 -4.27 -10.81 4.35
C ILE A 137 -4.74 -11.33 3.00
N SER A 138 -4.85 -10.45 2.02
CA SER A 138 -5.28 -10.79 0.66
C SER A 138 -4.15 -10.54 -0.33
N LEU A 139 -3.90 -11.51 -1.21
CA LEU A 139 -2.82 -11.47 -2.19
C LEU A 139 -3.41 -11.47 -3.60
N TYR A 140 -3.18 -10.36 -4.30
CA TYR A 140 -3.60 -10.12 -5.67
C TYR A 140 -2.40 -10.09 -6.60
N LEU A 141 -2.59 -10.59 -7.80
CA LEU A 141 -1.61 -10.49 -8.87
C LEU A 141 -2.28 -9.93 -10.12
N GLN A 142 -1.72 -8.87 -10.66
CA GLN A 142 -2.17 -8.30 -11.91
C GLN A 142 -1.08 -8.52 -12.96
N PRO A 143 -1.36 -9.23 -14.07
CA PRO A 143 -0.40 -9.36 -15.16
C PRO A 143 -0.23 -8.04 -15.90
N ASP A 144 0.73 -7.98 -16.82
CA ASP A 144 0.90 -6.83 -17.71
C ASP A 144 -0.42 -6.54 -18.41
N TYR A 145 -0.91 -5.31 -18.27
CA TYR A 145 -2.14 -4.89 -18.92
C TYR A 145 -1.88 -3.66 -19.78
N ARG A 146 -2.44 -3.63 -20.99
CA ARG A 146 -2.29 -2.50 -21.90
C ARG A 146 -3.60 -1.71 -22.00
N PRO A 147 -3.87 -0.76 -21.08
CA PRO A 147 -4.95 0.18 -21.25
C PRO A 147 -4.64 1.12 -22.42
N GLY A 148 -5.29 0.91 -23.57
CA GLY A 148 -5.10 1.73 -24.76
C GLY A 148 -3.68 1.61 -25.34
N LYS A 149 -2.86 2.67 -25.20
CA LYS A 149 -1.48 2.72 -25.73
C LYS A 149 -0.39 2.64 -24.66
N ILE A 150 -0.77 2.62 -23.39
CA ILE A 150 0.17 2.58 -22.27
C ILE A 150 0.25 1.13 -21.78
N LEU A 151 1.44 0.61 -21.56
CA LEU A 151 1.64 -0.65 -20.85
C LEU A 151 1.69 -0.33 -19.35
N ALA A 152 0.73 -0.84 -18.60
CA ALA A 152 0.83 -0.93 -17.15
C ALA A 152 1.63 -2.21 -16.82
N PRO A 153 2.72 -2.10 -16.04
CA PRO A 153 3.52 -3.26 -15.69
C PRO A 153 2.73 -4.19 -14.77
N ALA A 154 3.15 -5.45 -14.72
CA ALA A 154 2.64 -6.42 -13.79
C ALA A 154 2.87 -5.94 -12.35
N ASN A 155 1.87 -6.17 -11.50
CA ASN A 155 1.90 -5.77 -10.12
C ASN A 155 1.51 -6.92 -9.18
N LEU A 156 2.10 -6.87 -8.00
CA LEU A 156 1.74 -7.66 -6.85
C LEU A 156 1.13 -6.70 -5.82
N HIS A 157 -0.05 -7.04 -5.30
CA HIS A 157 -0.67 -6.31 -4.20
C HIS A 157 -0.94 -7.24 -3.03
N VAL A 158 -0.43 -6.86 -1.86
CA VAL A 158 -0.73 -7.50 -0.58
C VAL A 158 -1.58 -6.54 0.26
N GLY A 159 -2.85 -6.86 0.42
CA GLY A 159 -3.75 -6.16 1.34
C GLY A 159 -3.67 -6.77 2.75
N VAL A 160 -3.66 -5.93 3.78
CA VAL A 160 -3.80 -6.34 5.18
C VAL A 160 -4.87 -5.49 5.82
N ASP A 161 -6.03 -6.11 6.06
CA ASP A 161 -7.23 -5.45 6.57
C ASP A 161 -7.61 -6.02 7.92
N ARG A 162 -8.23 -5.20 8.78
CA ARG A 162 -8.90 -5.74 9.97
C ARG A 162 -10.14 -6.51 9.55
N ALA A 163 -10.34 -7.68 10.13
CA ALA A 163 -11.49 -8.54 9.86
C ALA A 163 -12.82 -7.96 10.36
N ASP A 164 -12.78 -6.95 11.25
CA ASP A 164 -13.95 -6.24 11.78
C ASP A 164 -14.27 -4.94 11.00
N THR A 165 -13.47 -4.58 10.00
CA THR A 165 -13.76 -3.45 9.10
C THR A 165 -14.80 -3.86 8.06
N PRO A 166 -15.90 -3.10 7.87
CA PRO A 166 -16.85 -3.36 6.80
C PRO A 166 -16.20 -3.26 5.42
N PRO A 167 -16.61 -4.07 4.41
CA PRO A 167 -16.05 -3.99 3.05
C PRO A 167 -16.18 -2.61 2.39
N GLU A 168 -17.24 -1.87 2.72
CA GLU A 168 -17.48 -0.50 2.27
C GLU A 168 -16.62 0.55 3.00
N GLY A 169 -15.80 0.13 3.97
CA GLY A 169 -15.04 1.00 4.85
C GLY A 169 -15.85 1.56 6.02
N LEU A 170 -15.19 2.35 6.87
CA LEU A 170 -15.90 3.08 7.93
C LEU A 170 -16.62 4.30 7.36
N PRO A 171 -17.79 4.67 7.92
CA PRO A 171 -18.45 5.89 7.52
C PRO A 171 -17.57 7.11 7.81
N ARG A 172 -17.73 8.14 6.99
CA ARG A 172 -17.14 9.46 7.19
C ARG A 172 -17.52 10.01 8.57
N ASP A 173 -16.52 10.51 9.30
CA ASP A 173 -16.69 11.14 10.61
C ASP A 173 -15.93 12.48 10.67
N ASP A 174 -16.62 13.56 10.30
CA ASP A 174 -16.08 14.92 10.32
C ASP A 174 -15.73 15.41 11.73
N GLU A 175 -16.47 14.94 12.75
CA GLU A 175 -16.18 15.33 14.12
C GLU A 175 -14.89 14.68 14.61
N ARG A 176 -14.62 13.42 14.23
CA ARG A 176 -13.33 12.78 14.44
C ARG A 176 -12.22 13.57 13.78
N ALA A 177 -12.36 13.93 12.50
CA ALA A 177 -11.35 14.70 11.78
C ALA A 177 -11.01 16.01 12.53
N ARG A 178 -12.04 16.75 12.97
CA ARG A 178 -11.85 17.97 13.79
C ARG A 178 -11.24 17.70 15.17
N ARG A 179 -11.52 16.55 15.80
CA ARG A 179 -10.87 16.15 17.06
C ARG A 179 -9.39 15.85 16.82
N VAL A 180 -9.04 15.12 15.76
CA VAL A 180 -7.65 14.79 15.40
C VAL A 180 -6.83 16.06 15.13
N VAL A 181 -7.39 17.04 14.40
CA VAL A 181 -6.72 18.33 14.18
C VAL A 181 -6.42 19.05 15.50
N ARG A 182 -7.34 19.04 16.46
CA ARG A 182 -7.20 19.77 17.72
C ARG A 182 -6.30 19.06 18.73
N ASP A 183 -6.47 17.75 18.86
CA ASP A 183 -6.00 16.97 20.01
C ASP A 183 -5.14 15.76 19.60
N GLY A 184 -5.12 15.40 18.32
CA GLY A 184 -4.39 14.24 17.79
C GLY A 184 -2.88 14.45 17.73
N SER A 185 -2.14 13.36 17.63
CA SER A 185 -0.68 13.43 17.49
C SER A 185 -0.26 13.97 16.11
N VAL A 186 1.04 14.18 15.92
CA VAL A 186 1.56 14.51 14.58
C VAL A 186 1.30 13.37 13.59
N VAL A 187 1.40 12.11 14.04
CA VAL A 187 1.15 10.93 13.21
C VAL A 187 -0.33 10.86 12.83
N ASP A 188 -1.25 11.07 13.77
CA ASP A 188 -2.68 11.11 13.48
C ASP A 188 -3.01 12.17 12.43
N ARG A 189 -2.45 13.38 12.58
CA ARG A 189 -2.69 14.50 11.65
C ARG A 189 -2.00 14.29 10.30
N TRP A 190 -0.84 13.63 10.28
CA TRP A 190 -0.16 13.25 9.03
C TRP A 190 -1.01 12.26 8.24
N PHE A 191 -1.54 11.20 8.86
CA PHE A 191 -2.47 10.28 8.23
C PHE A 191 -3.79 10.94 7.81
N LEU A 192 -4.31 11.86 8.62
CA LEU A 192 -5.53 12.58 8.30
C LEU A 192 -5.39 13.38 7.00
N ALA A 193 -4.20 13.89 6.67
CA ALA A 193 -3.98 14.71 5.47
C ALA A 193 -4.32 13.99 4.15
N GLY A 194 -4.18 12.66 4.12
CA GLY A 194 -4.52 11.82 2.96
C GLY A 194 -5.96 11.31 2.95
N GLU A 195 -6.78 11.58 3.98
CA GLU A 195 -8.18 11.19 3.95
C GLU A 195 -8.94 11.97 2.85
N HIS A 196 -9.84 11.27 2.15
CA HIS A 196 -10.66 11.87 1.10
C HIS A 196 -11.83 12.66 1.69
N ASP A 197 -12.31 13.66 0.93
CA ASP A 197 -13.52 14.44 1.21
C ASP A 197 -13.53 15.16 2.58
N LEU A 198 -12.37 15.51 3.14
CA LEU A 198 -12.28 16.25 4.39
C LEU A 198 -13.04 17.59 4.36
N PRO A 199 -13.61 18.04 5.48
CA PRO A 199 -14.14 19.39 5.59
C PRO A 199 -13.10 20.47 5.30
N ASP A 200 -13.51 21.56 4.64
CA ASP A 200 -12.61 22.69 4.30
C ASP A 200 -11.87 23.26 5.52
N ASP A 201 -12.53 23.29 6.68
CA ASP A 201 -11.93 23.77 7.93
C ASP A 201 -10.81 22.84 8.44
N VAL A 202 -10.94 21.53 8.21
CA VAL A 202 -9.91 20.53 8.53
C VAL A 202 -8.75 20.66 7.55
N ILE A 203 -9.01 20.76 6.24
CA ILE A 203 -7.97 20.95 5.22
C ILE A 203 -7.16 22.20 5.52
N THR A 204 -7.83 23.34 5.76
CA THR A 204 -7.17 24.61 6.10
C THR A 204 -6.30 24.48 7.34
N ALA A 205 -6.75 23.73 8.36
CA ALA A 205 -5.96 23.53 9.57
C ALA A 205 -4.71 22.69 9.33
N LEU A 206 -4.79 21.63 8.51
CA LEU A 206 -3.66 20.77 8.16
C LEU A 206 -2.61 21.49 7.31
N GLU A 207 -3.05 22.32 6.35
CA GLU A 207 -2.15 23.16 5.54
C GLU A 207 -1.38 24.20 6.39
N ASN A 208 -1.95 24.60 7.54
CA ASN A 208 -1.36 25.55 8.49
C ASN A 208 -0.81 24.88 9.76
N ASP A 209 -0.60 23.56 9.75
CA ASP A 209 -0.15 22.81 10.92
C ASP A 209 1.21 23.32 11.45
N PRO A 210 1.40 23.43 12.78
CA PRO A 210 2.71 23.81 13.33
C PRO A 210 3.83 22.81 12.98
N ASP A 211 3.53 21.53 12.76
CA ASP A 211 4.52 20.54 12.33
C ASP A 211 4.66 20.57 10.80
N SER A 212 5.90 20.74 10.32
CA SER A 212 6.18 20.78 8.88
C SER A 212 5.84 19.48 8.16
N ARG A 213 5.89 18.32 8.83
CA ARG A 213 5.56 17.03 8.21
C ARG A 213 4.10 16.98 7.78
N VAL A 214 3.20 17.47 8.63
CA VAL A 214 1.76 17.52 8.35
C VAL A 214 1.49 18.50 7.21
N ARG A 215 2.12 19.68 7.23
CA ARG A 215 1.92 20.68 6.17
C ARG A 215 2.36 20.18 4.79
N VAL A 216 3.52 19.56 4.72
CA VAL A 216 4.05 19.05 3.44
C VAL A 216 3.19 17.88 2.92
N ALA A 217 2.71 17.00 3.82
CA ALA A 217 1.75 15.97 3.42
C ALA A 217 0.44 16.59 2.89
N ALA A 218 -0.13 17.57 3.59
CA ALA A 218 -1.34 18.26 3.14
C ALA A 218 -1.17 18.95 1.77
N GLU A 219 -0.01 19.57 1.53
CA GLU A 219 0.34 20.17 0.25
C GLU A 219 0.44 19.13 -0.87
N SER A 220 1.11 18.00 -0.60
CA SER A 220 1.23 16.89 -1.55
C SER A 220 -0.15 16.30 -1.92
N GLU A 221 -1.01 16.06 -0.94
CA GLU A 221 -2.35 15.51 -1.14
C GLU A 221 -3.27 16.47 -1.91
N ARG A 222 -3.14 17.77 -1.65
CA ARG A 222 -3.82 18.80 -2.42
C ARG A 222 -3.40 18.74 -3.89
N TRP A 223 -2.10 18.65 -4.15
CA TRP A 223 -1.58 18.56 -5.52
C TRP A 223 -2.12 17.33 -6.26
N TYR A 224 -2.20 16.17 -5.60
CA TYR A 224 -2.82 14.97 -6.18
C TYR A 224 -4.30 15.17 -6.48
N ARG A 225 -5.07 15.75 -5.54
CA ARG A 225 -6.50 16.04 -5.74
C ARG A 225 -6.73 16.97 -6.93
N GLU A 226 -5.95 18.04 -7.05
CA GLU A 226 -6.06 18.99 -8.16
C GLU A 226 -5.76 18.33 -9.52
N ARG A 227 -4.79 17.42 -9.60
CA ARG A 227 -4.49 16.70 -10.86
C ARG A 227 -5.50 15.62 -11.22
N THR A 228 -6.03 14.90 -10.23
CA THR A 228 -7.06 13.88 -10.45
C THR A 228 -8.40 14.49 -10.87
N ILE A 229 -8.68 15.74 -10.47
CA ILE A 229 -9.92 16.47 -10.82
C ILE A 229 -9.80 17.22 -12.16
N ILE A 230 -8.59 17.60 -12.62
CA ILE A 230 -8.40 18.48 -13.81
C ILE A 230 -8.00 17.71 -15.10
N GLY A 231 -7.95 16.38 -15.09
CA GLY A 231 -7.70 15.55 -16.29
C GLY A 231 -6.21 15.29 -16.56
N PRO A 232 -5.89 14.51 -17.60
CA PRO A 232 -4.55 13.92 -17.79
C PRO A 232 -3.47 15.00 -17.94
N PRO A 233 -2.19 14.68 -17.62
CA PRO A 233 -1.10 15.65 -17.69
C PRO A 233 -1.04 16.32 -19.07
N PRO A 234 -0.62 17.60 -19.14
CA PRO A 234 -0.35 18.22 -20.42
C PRO A 234 0.64 17.34 -21.17
N THR A 235 0.28 17.01 -22.41
CA THR A 235 1.20 16.38 -23.35
C THR A 235 2.47 17.23 -23.38
N VAL A 236 3.61 16.57 -23.22
CA VAL A 236 4.91 17.20 -23.45
C VAL A 236 4.97 17.48 -24.95
N ASP A 237 4.45 18.63 -25.36
CA ASP A 237 4.75 19.15 -26.69
C ASP A 237 6.22 19.60 -26.62
N GLU A 238 7.06 18.86 -27.35
CA GLU A 238 8.40 19.28 -27.72
C GLU A 238 8.28 20.64 -28.44
N ASP A 239 8.50 21.75 -27.72
CA ASP A 239 9.23 22.95 -28.13
C ASP A 239 8.76 24.20 -27.35
N GLY A 240 9.57 24.69 -26.41
CA GLY A 240 9.51 26.10 -25.97
C GLY A 240 9.86 26.35 -24.49
N PRO A 241 10.54 27.47 -24.16
CA PRO A 241 11.38 27.53 -22.97
C PRO A 241 10.66 28.04 -21.71
N GLY A 242 10.95 27.39 -20.59
CA GLY A 242 11.11 28.04 -19.29
C GLY A 242 9.84 28.38 -18.50
N HIS A 243 9.26 27.39 -17.84
CA HIS A 243 8.65 27.58 -16.52
C HIS A 243 9.04 26.42 -15.61
N GLY A 244 9.52 26.75 -14.42
CA GLY A 244 10.13 25.80 -13.49
C GLY A 244 9.21 24.63 -13.18
N HIS A 245 9.70 23.41 -13.41
CA HIS A 245 9.10 22.22 -12.86
C HIS A 245 9.24 22.28 -11.34
N GLU A 246 8.18 22.65 -10.63
CA GLU A 246 8.08 22.38 -9.21
C GLU A 246 7.98 20.86 -9.03
N GLN A 247 9.13 20.28 -8.64
CA GLN A 247 9.21 18.91 -8.18
C GLN A 247 8.44 18.77 -6.87
N PRO A 248 7.83 17.60 -6.60
CA PRO A 248 7.24 17.34 -5.30
C PRO A 248 8.28 17.54 -4.17
N PRO A 249 7.87 17.99 -2.99
CA PRO A 249 8.77 18.17 -1.86
C PRO A 249 9.47 16.84 -1.53
N ALA A 250 10.80 16.89 -1.48
CA ALA A 250 11.65 15.71 -1.31
C ALA A 250 11.62 15.14 0.11
N ARG A 251 11.78 13.81 0.18
CA ARG A 251 11.92 12.92 1.35
C ARG A 251 12.56 13.54 2.60
N PHE A 252 12.08 13.14 3.78
CA PHE A 252 12.73 13.48 5.05
C PHE A 252 14.10 12.82 5.18
N ALA A 253 15.09 13.59 5.63
CA ALA A 253 16.34 13.04 6.16
C ALA A 253 16.12 12.60 7.61
N PRO A 254 16.62 11.41 8.02
CA PRO A 254 16.53 10.97 9.40
C PRO A 254 17.31 11.92 10.32
N ARG A 255 16.73 12.27 11.47
CA ARG A 255 17.41 12.91 12.59
C ARG A 255 17.51 11.94 13.75
#